data_AF-A0A2U9INB7-F1
#
_entry.id   AF-A0A2U9INB7-F1
#
_cell.length_a   1.000
_cell.length_b   1.000
_cell.length_c   1.000
_cell.angle_alpha   90.00
_cell.angle_beta   90.00
_cell.angle_gamma   90.00
#
_symmetry.space_group_name_H-M   'P 1'
#
loop_
_entity.id
_entity.type
_entity.pdbx_description
1 polymer ?
#
loop_
_entity_poly.entity_id
_entity_poly.type
_entity_poly.pdbx_seq_one_letter_code
_entity_poly.pdbx_strand_id
1 'polypeptide(L)'
;MQVRKIAIIILVVFFVLIFTLPYILQPFEVPLNSLFKVSNENFSNSGTCIVLISWAGCPFGAADSWVLYNFLSHYGNITFKIYYSDPNDVYPNTPGILFESFTSNSSIHFKFVYLYNRFLNATYNGTVVNNYVKYGLSVINTTFPKYFNIIKEYVVDKWAAGGFFQSAAYLGNPPHIPTVVIISGPKGTYMLIGHFYNPSLLKGYNTTYLLHNSKNLPFIISSEKELQEYI
;
A
#
# COMPACT_ATOMS: atom_id res chain seq x y z
N MET A 1 -44.18 34.22 -22.37
CA MET A 1 -43.92 34.04 -20.92
C MET A 1 -43.48 32.61 -20.54
N GLN A 2 -43.97 31.58 -21.24
CA GLN A 2 -43.71 30.17 -20.95
C GLN A 2 -42.28 29.70 -21.32
N VAL A 3 -41.74 30.16 -22.46
CA VAL A 3 -40.38 29.82 -22.93
C VAL A 3 -39.28 30.28 -21.97
N ARG A 4 -39.41 31.49 -21.39
CA ARG A 4 -38.45 32.03 -20.41
C ARG A 4 -38.41 31.21 -19.12
N LYS A 5 -39.57 30.70 -18.67
CA LYS A 5 -39.64 29.83 -17.49
C LYS A 5 -38.97 28.47 -17.76
N ILE A 6 -39.19 27.90 -18.94
CA ILE A 6 -38.56 26.64 -19.35
C ILE A 6 -37.03 26.80 -19.44
N ALA A 7 -36.54 27.89 -20.04
CA ALA A 7 -35.09 28.16 -20.13
C ALA A 7 -34.44 28.29 -18.74
N ILE A 8 -35.09 28.98 -17.80
CA ILE A 8 -34.60 29.12 -16.42
C ILE A 8 -34.57 27.75 -15.71
N ILE A 9 -35.60 26.93 -15.86
CA ILE A 9 -35.66 25.58 -15.26
C ILE A 9 -34.53 24.71 -15.81
N ILE A 10 -34.29 24.71 -17.13
CA ILE A 10 -33.19 23.93 -17.73
C ILE A 10 -31.84 24.38 -17.17
N LEU A 11 -31.63 25.68 -17.04
CA LEU A 11 -30.35 26.23 -16.55
C LEU A 11 -30.12 25.89 -15.06
N VAL A 12 -31.17 25.93 -14.24
CA VAL A 12 -31.12 25.49 -12.84
C VAL A 12 -30.86 23.99 -12.73
N VAL A 13 -31.56 23.16 -13.53
CA VAL A 13 -31.35 21.71 -13.54
C VAL A 13 -29.93 21.36 -13.99
N PHE A 14 -29.41 22.03 -15.02
CA PHE A 14 -28.05 21.82 -15.51
C PHE A 14 -27.00 22.26 -14.47
N PHE A 15 -27.23 23.39 -13.79
CA PHE A 15 -26.38 23.84 -12.69
C PHE A 15 -26.41 22.85 -11.52
N VAL A 16 -27.59 22.42 -11.07
CA VAL A 16 -27.73 21.43 -10.00
C VAL A 16 -27.07 20.11 -10.41
N LEU A 17 -27.26 19.62 -11.63
CA LEU A 17 -26.59 18.42 -12.14
C LEU A 17 -25.06 18.58 -12.15
N ILE A 18 -24.51 19.68 -12.67
CA ILE A 18 -23.06 19.91 -12.65
C ILE A 18 -22.48 19.88 -11.24
N PHE A 19 -23.20 20.43 -10.26
CA PHE A 19 -22.70 20.51 -8.88
C PHE A 19 -23.01 19.28 -8.03
N THR A 20 -24.04 18.48 -8.36
CA THR A 20 -24.44 17.29 -7.57
C THR A 20 -23.99 15.98 -8.20
N LEU A 21 -23.91 15.92 -9.54
CA LEU A 21 -23.51 14.71 -10.27
C LEU A 21 -22.12 14.21 -9.84
N PRO A 22 -21.10 15.05 -9.56
CA PRO A 22 -19.83 14.58 -9.03
C PRO A 22 -19.93 13.93 -7.64
N TYR A 23 -20.88 14.37 -6.80
CA TYR A 23 -21.10 13.78 -5.47
C TYR A 23 -21.98 12.52 -5.52
N ILE A 24 -22.92 12.45 -6.47
CA ILE A 24 -23.75 11.26 -6.72
C ILE A 24 -22.93 10.17 -7.41
N LEU A 25 -22.04 10.58 -8.32
CA LEU A 25 -21.11 9.70 -9.03
C LEU A 25 -19.77 9.57 -8.33
N GLN A 26 -19.57 10.18 -7.15
CA GLN A 26 -18.30 10.07 -6.42
C GLN A 26 -18.08 8.57 -6.19
N PRO A 27 -17.14 7.92 -6.89
CA PRO A 27 -16.86 6.54 -6.59
C PRO A 27 -16.33 6.53 -5.16
N PHE A 28 -16.64 5.46 -4.46
CA PHE A 28 -15.99 5.17 -3.19
C PHE A 28 -14.48 5.31 -3.37
N GLU A 29 -13.91 6.42 -2.88
CA GLU A 29 -12.50 6.70 -2.96
C GLU A 29 -11.77 5.75 -2.01
N VAL A 30 -10.77 5.05 -2.54
CA VAL A 30 -9.98 4.10 -1.75
C VAL A 30 -9.09 4.89 -0.80
N PRO A 31 -9.20 4.70 0.52
CA PRO A 31 -8.38 5.43 1.46
C PRO A 31 -6.90 5.05 1.30
N LEU A 32 -6.04 6.05 1.49
CA LEU A 32 -4.58 5.89 1.48
C LEU A 32 -4.05 6.08 2.90
N ASN A 33 -2.95 5.41 3.21
CA ASN A 33 -2.24 5.52 4.50
C ASN A 33 -3.07 5.14 5.72
N SER A 34 -4.07 4.27 5.53
CA SER A 34 -4.84 3.64 6.59
C SER A 34 -5.28 2.25 6.16
N LEU A 35 -5.45 1.35 7.13
CA LEU A 35 -6.03 0.05 6.88
C LEU A 35 -7.54 0.15 6.65
N PHE A 36 -8.03 -0.54 5.62
CA PHE A 36 -9.45 -0.61 5.33
C PHE A 36 -9.86 -2.02 4.89
N LYS A 37 -11.12 -2.38 5.14
CA LYS A 37 -11.64 -3.71 4.80
C LYS A 37 -11.92 -3.80 3.30
N VAL A 38 -11.40 -4.84 2.67
CA VAL A 38 -11.59 -5.13 1.23
C VAL A 38 -12.40 -6.39 0.97
N SER A 39 -12.48 -7.30 1.94
CA SER A 39 -13.34 -8.48 1.86
C SER A 39 -13.71 -9.01 3.25
N ASN A 40 -14.86 -9.67 3.36
CA ASN A 40 -15.21 -10.47 4.54
C ASN A 40 -14.59 -11.87 4.51
N GLU A 41 -14.02 -12.29 3.37
CA GLU A 41 -13.39 -13.59 3.22
C GLU A 41 -11.99 -13.62 3.83
N ASN A 42 -11.60 -14.80 4.31
CA ASN A 42 -10.25 -15.11 4.72
C ASN A 42 -9.50 -15.88 3.62
N PHE A 43 -8.61 -15.20 2.90
CA PHE A 43 -7.76 -15.80 1.86
C PHE A 43 -6.54 -16.56 2.40
N SER A 44 -6.26 -16.54 3.71
CA SER A 44 -5.07 -17.18 4.32
C SER A 44 -5.16 -18.71 4.41
N ASN A 45 -6.33 -19.31 4.15
CA ASN A 45 -6.71 -20.71 4.44
C ASN A 45 -6.74 -21.08 5.93
N SER A 46 -5.73 -20.68 6.70
CA SER A 46 -5.61 -20.95 8.14
C SER A 46 -4.78 -19.86 8.81
N GLY A 47 -5.19 -19.43 10.00
CA GLY A 47 -4.51 -18.35 10.74
C GLY A 47 -4.63 -17.00 10.04
N THR A 48 -3.67 -16.11 10.27
CA THR A 48 -3.61 -14.78 9.66
C THR A 48 -2.38 -14.67 8.78
N CYS A 49 -2.55 -14.24 7.53
CA CYS A 49 -1.46 -14.03 6.58
C CYS A 49 -1.31 -12.53 6.29
N ILE A 50 -0.12 -12.01 6.54
CA ILE A 50 0.29 -10.66 6.18
C ILE A 50 1.10 -10.75 4.88
N VAL A 51 0.76 -9.92 3.91
CA VAL A 51 1.46 -9.85 2.60
C VAL A 51 1.97 -8.43 2.39
N LEU A 52 3.28 -8.28 2.24
CA LEU A 52 3.91 -7.02 1.81
C LEU A 52 4.19 -7.05 0.31
N ILE A 53 3.64 -6.10 -0.42
CA ILE A 53 3.96 -5.86 -1.83
C ILE A 53 4.58 -4.48 -1.90
N SER A 54 5.81 -4.40 -2.38
CA SER A 54 6.52 -3.12 -2.50
C SER A 54 7.52 -3.18 -3.64
N TRP A 55 8.40 -2.20 -3.73
CA TRP A 55 9.58 -2.23 -4.58
C TRP A 55 10.80 -1.86 -3.74
N ALA A 56 11.98 -2.30 -4.16
CA ALA A 56 13.16 -2.20 -3.29
C ALA A 56 13.48 -0.75 -2.91
N GLY A 57 13.21 0.20 -3.80
CA GLY A 57 13.43 1.62 -3.59
C GLY A 57 12.32 2.37 -2.87
N CYS A 58 11.22 1.73 -2.47
CA CYS A 58 10.08 2.47 -1.92
C CYS A 58 10.39 3.06 -0.54
N PRO A 59 10.20 4.37 -0.31
CA PRO A 59 10.27 4.90 1.05
C PRO A 59 9.13 4.42 1.95
N PHE A 60 7.94 4.16 1.41
CA PHE A 60 6.83 3.60 2.18
C PHE A 60 7.14 2.18 2.64
N GLY A 61 7.58 1.32 1.72
CA GLY A 61 8.02 -0.03 2.06
C GLY A 61 9.21 -0.05 3.01
N ALA A 62 10.17 0.87 2.86
CA ALA A 62 11.30 1.01 3.78
C ALA A 62 10.84 1.39 5.20
N ALA A 63 9.92 2.35 5.34
CA ALA A 63 9.36 2.72 6.63
C ALA A 63 8.56 1.58 7.27
N ASP A 64 7.59 1.03 6.53
CA ASP A 64 6.71 -0.04 7.00
C ASP A 64 7.47 -1.32 7.38
N SER A 65 8.65 -1.54 6.77
CA SER A 65 9.50 -2.68 7.11
C SER A 65 9.89 -2.75 8.58
N TRP A 66 9.98 -1.61 9.29
CA TRP A 66 10.29 -1.60 10.73
C TRP A 66 9.11 -2.03 11.60
N VAL A 67 7.90 -1.60 11.24
CA VAL A 67 6.65 -2.02 11.90
C VAL A 67 6.49 -3.53 11.71
N LEU A 68 6.61 -4.00 10.47
CA LEU A 68 6.52 -5.41 10.16
C LEU A 68 7.63 -6.23 10.82
N TYR A 69 8.86 -5.73 10.85
CA TYR A 69 9.98 -6.41 11.52
C TYR A 69 9.73 -6.59 13.02
N ASN A 70 9.36 -5.52 13.71
CA ASN A 70 9.13 -5.58 15.16
C ASN A 70 7.95 -6.49 15.47
N PHE A 71 6.85 -6.32 14.74
CA PHE A 71 5.64 -7.12 14.91
C PHE A 71 5.93 -8.62 14.66
N LEU A 72 6.49 -8.96 13.50
CA LEU A 72 6.71 -10.35 13.08
C LEU A 72 7.79 -11.05 13.90
N SER A 73 8.71 -10.32 14.53
CA SER A 73 9.74 -10.90 15.40
C SER A 73 9.14 -11.64 16.61
N HIS A 74 7.88 -11.38 16.94
CA HIS A 74 7.15 -12.11 17.98
C HIS A 74 6.58 -13.45 17.50
N TYR A 75 6.51 -13.67 16.19
CA TYR A 75 5.73 -14.76 15.56
C TYR A 75 6.54 -15.68 14.66
N GLY A 76 7.85 -15.49 14.60
CA GLY A 76 8.73 -16.31 13.78
C GLY A 76 10.14 -15.75 13.70
N ASN A 77 10.96 -16.41 12.89
CA ASN A 77 12.31 -15.95 12.58
C ASN A 77 12.31 -15.20 11.25
N ILE A 78 12.97 -14.04 11.21
CA ILE A 78 13.05 -13.17 10.03
C ILE A 78 14.49 -13.14 9.56
N THR A 79 14.73 -13.38 8.27
CA THR A 79 15.99 -12.98 7.63
C THR A 79 15.75 -11.77 6.76
N PHE A 80 16.70 -10.84 6.77
CA PHE A 80 16.58 -9.57 6.07
C PHE A 80 17.97 -9.01 5.76
N LYS A 81 18.01 -8.08 4.80
CA LYS A 81 19.18 -7.23 4.56
C LYS A 81 18.85 -5.78 4.82
N ILE A 82 19.83 -5.06 5.33
CA ILE A 82 19.76 -3.60 5.51
C ILE A 82 19.61 -2.93 4.14
N TYR A 83 18.74 -1.93 4.06
CA TYR A 83 18.48 -1.23 2.80
C TYR A 83 18.07 0.23 3.00
N TYR A 84 18.03 0.97 1.89
CA TYR A 84 17.59 2.36 1.83
C TYR A 84 16.74 2.59 0.58
N SER A 85 15.70 3.42 0.70
CA SER A 85 14.87 3.83 -0.45
C SER A 85 15.69 4.53 -1.55
N ASP A 86 15.06 4.78 -2.69
CA ASP A 86 15.65 5.57 -3.78
C ASP A 86 16.14 6.93 -3.23
N PRO A 87 17.43 7.29 -3.44
CA PRO A 87 17.96 8.59 -3.01
C PRO A 87 17.28 9.79 -3.71
N ASN A 88 16.54 9.57 -4.80
CA ASN A 88 15.90 10.63 -5.58
C ASN A 88 14.37 10.74 -5.35
N ASP A 89 13.82 9.93 -4.44
CA ASP A 89 12.39 9.99 -4.08
C ASP A 89 12.08 11.19 -3.17
N VAL A 90 10.78 11.47 -2.95
CA VAL A 90 10.30 12.55 -2.08
C VAL A 90 10.71 12.35 -0.61
N TYR A 91 10.91 11.10 -0.23
CA TYR A 91 11.53 10.70 1.04
C TYR A 91 12.86 9.98 0.74
N PRO A 92 13.92 10.75 0.48
CA PRO A 92 15.17 10.18 -0.02
C PRO A 92 15.89 9.41 1.08
N ASN A 93 16.47 8.26 0.71
CA ASN A 93 17.27 7.42 1.61
C ASN A 93 16.56 7.10 2.95
N THR A 94 15.25 6.84 2.91
CA THR A 94 14.53 6.29 4.04
C THR A 94 15.18 4.97 4.46
N PRO A 95 15.68 4.86 5.71
CA PRO A 95 16.29 3.63 6.19
C PRO A 95 15.24 2.54 6.35
N GLY A 96 15.55 1.32 5.92
CA GLY A 96 14.65 0.18 6.00
C GLY A 96 15.38 -1.15 5.97
N ILE A 97 14.61 -2.22 5.87
CA ILE A 97 15.11 -3.56 5.60
C ILE A 97 14.35 -4.17 4.42
N LEU A 98 15.03 -5.04 3.66
CA LEU A 98 14.38 -5.92 2.71
C LEU A 98 14.33 -7.32 3.32
N PHE A 99 13.12 -7.80 3.57
CA PHE A 99 12.87 -9.19 3.98
C PHE A 99 13.42 -10.17 2.93
N GLU A 100 14.05 -11.24 3.40
CA GLU A 100 14.60 -12.32 2.59
C GLU A 100 13.94 -13.67 2.90
N SER A 101 13.52 -13.89 4.14
CA SER A 101 12.66 -15.01 4.51
C SER A 101 11.92 -14.77 5.83
N PHE A 102 10.83 -15.50 6.03
CA PHE A 102 10.13 -15.58 7.30
C PHE A 102 9.70 -17.02 7.55
N THR A 103 10.12 -17.57 8.68
CA THR A 103 9.70 -18.89 9.15
C THR A 103 8.81 -18.71 10.36
N SER A 104 7.52 -18.96 10.16
CA SER A 104 6.53 -18.85 11.23
C SER A 104 6.72 -19.92 12.30
N ASN A 105 6.50 -19.56 13.55
CA ASN A 105 6.36 -20.47 14.68
C ASN A 105 4.96 -20.41 15.32
N SER A 106 3.98 -19.81 14.62
CA SER A 106 2.64 -19.50 15.13
C SER A 106 1.57 -19.62 14.03
N SER A 107 0.35 -19.13 14.29
CA SER A 107 -0.72 -19.00 13.28
C SER A 107 -0.56 -17.75 12.39
N ILE A 108 0.51 -16.97 12.57
CA ILE A 108 0.81 -15.80 11.75
C ILE A 108 1.78 -16.19 10.64
N HIS A 109 1.37 -15.94 9.41
CA HIS A 109 2.19 -16.13 8.21
C HIS A 109 2.56 -14.78 7.61
N PHE A 110 3.78 -14.67 7.09
CA PHE A 110 4.22 -13.48 6.36
C PHE A 110 4.76 -13.87 4.99
N LYS A 111 4.35 -13.13 3.97
CA LYS A 111 4.82 -13.23 2.60
C LYS A 111 5.16 -11.85 2.09
N PHE A 112 6.08 -11.77 1.14
CA PHE A 112 6.45 -10.49 0.56
C PHE A 112 6.90 -10.65 -0.89
N VAL A 113 6.82 -9.56 -1.65
CA VAL A 113 7.41 -9.45 -2.98
C VAL A 113 7.90 -8.02 -3.22
N TYR A 114 9.10 -7.90 -3.78
CA TYR A 114 9.64 -6.64 -4.30
C TYR A 114 9.56 -6.66 -5.82
N LEU A 115 8.79 -5.76 -6.40
CA LEU A 115 8.47 -5.78 -7.83
C LEU A 115 9.59 -5.17 -8.69
N TYR A 116 10.15 -4.05 -8.24
CA TYR A 116 11.11 -3.24 -8.99
C TYR A 116 12.42 -3.06 -8.22
N ASN A 117 13.48 -2.65 -8.92
CA ASN A 117 14.78 -2.37 -8.30
C ASN A 117 14.77 -1.08 -7.47
N ARG A 118 15.92 -0.61 -6.98
CA ARG A 118 16.00 0.60 -6.15
C ARG A 118 15.53 1.89 -6.83
N PHE A 119 15.65 1.98 -8.15
CA PHE A 119 15.54 3.26 -8.88
C PHE A 119 14.31 3.33 -9.80
N LEU A 120 13.41 2.35 -9.70
CA LEU A 120 12.16 2.25 -10.47
C LEU A 120 12.41 2.32 -11.98
N ASN A 121 13.57 1.83 -12.43
CA ASN A 121 13.96 1.86 -13.84
C ASN A 121 14.06 0.44 -14.43
N ALA A 122 13.85 -0.58 -13.61
CA ALA A 122 13.86 -1.99 -14.00
C ALA A 122 13.08 -2.85 -12.98
N THR A 123 12.83 -4.10 -13.34
CA THR A 123 12.37 -5.15 -12.43
C THR A 123 13.34 -5.31 -11.26
N TYR A 124 12.92 -5.97 -10.18
CA TYR A 124 13.80 -6.26 -9.03
C TYR A 124 15.12 -6.94 -9.43
N ASN A 125 15.12 -7.74 -10.50
CA ASN A 125 16.30 -8.43 -11.02
C ASN A 125 17.06 -7.64 -12.11
N GLY A 126 16.69 -6.39 -12.39
CA GLY A 126 17.41 -5.50 -13.30
C GLY A 126 17.00 -5.56 -14.77
N THR A 127 15.90 -6.22 -15.12
CA THR A 127 15.36 -6.21 -16.50
C THR A 127 14.54 -4.93 -16.73
N VAL A 128 14.79 -4.19 -17.80
CA VAL A 128 14.01 -2.97 -18.11
C VAL A 128 12.56 -3.33 -18.44
N VAL A 129 11.61 -2.50 -17.97
CA VAL A 129 10.17 -2.68 -18.19
C VAL A 129 9.53 -1.38 -18.65
N ASN A 130 8.64 -1.48 -19.64
CA ASN A 130 7.99 -0.32 -20.25
C ASN A 130 6.70 0.11 -19.52
N ASN A 131 6.06 -0.80 -18.80
CA ASN A 131 4.83 -0.53 -18.05
C ASN A 131 4.89 -1.23 -16.70
N TYR A 132 5.24 -0.47 -15.66
CA TYR A 132 5.43 -1.01 -14.31
C TYR A 132 4.13 -1.53 -13.70
N VAL A 133 2.99 -0.86 -13.92
CA VAL A 133 1.68 -1.32 -13.43
C VAL A 133 1.34 -2.70 -13.98
N LYS A 134 1.45 -2.89 -15.31
CA LYS A 134 1.16 -4.17 -15.97
C LYS A 134 2.13 -5.27 -15.51
N TYR A 135 3.43 -4.96 -15.43
CA TYR A 135 4.42 -5.92 -14.95
C TYR A 135 4.15 -6.30 -13.47
N GLY A 136 3.91 -5.32 -12.61
CA GLY A 136 3.62 -5.53 -11.20
C GLY A 136 2.41 -6.43 -11.00
N LEU A 137 1.31 -6.17 -11.72
CA LEU A 137 0.13 -7.04 -11.72
C LEU A 137 0.45 -8.46 -12.21
N SER A 138 1.29 -8.63 -13.23
CA SER A 138 1.70 -9.96 -13.72
C SER A 138 2.47 -10.76 -12.67
N VAL A 139 3.41 -10.11 -11.96
CA VAL A 139 4.15 -10.74 -10.86
C VAL A 139 3.20 -11.10 -9.73
N ILE A 140 2.32 -10.18 -9.33
CA ILE A 140 1.34 -10.41 -8.25
C ILE A 140 0.39 -11.56 -8.59
N ASN A 141 -0.08 -11.66 -9.83
CA ASN A 141 -0.94 -12.77 -10.26
C ASN A 141 -0.24 -14.12 -10.11
N THR A 142 1.07 -14.16 -10.38
CA THR A 142 1.87 -15.39 -10.27
C THR A 142 2.21 -15.73 -8.82
N THR A 143 2.64 -14.74 -8.04
CA THR A 143 3.12 -14.92 -6.66
C THR A 143 1.98 -15.06 -5.66
N PHE A 144 0.91 -14.29 -5.87
CA PHE A 144 -0.20 -14.09 -4.93
C PHE A 144 -1.57 -14.14 -5.65
N PRO A 145 -1.89 -15.21 -6.39
CA PRO A 145 -3.10 -15.28 -7.23
C PRO A 145 -4.39 -15.01 -6.46
N LYS A 146 -4.45 -15.42 -5.18
CA LYS A 146 -5.61 -15.19 -4.31
C LYS A 146 -5.89 -13.72 -4.01
N TYR A 147 -4.85 -12.90 -4.00
CA TYR A 147 -4.96 -11.47 -3.69
C TYR A 147 -5.01 -10.61 -4.97
N PHE A 148 -4.81 -11.20 -6.15
CA PHE A 148 -4.71 -10.48 -7.41
C PHE A 148 -5.94 -9.62 -7.70
N ASN A 149 -7.15 -10.17 -7.57
CA ASN A 149 -8.38 -9.46 -7.90
C ASN A 149 -8.59 -8.23 -7.01
N ILE A 150 -8.41 -8.38 -5.68
CA ILE A 150 -8.56 -7.26 -4.74
C ILE A 150 -7.46 -6.21 -4.98
N ILE A 151 -6.24 -6.61 -5.30
CA ILE A 151 -5.17 -5.66 -5.60
C ILE A 151 -5.51 -4.88 -6.88
N LYS A 152 -5.89 -5.57 -7.95
CA LYS A 152 -6.27 -4.92 -9.21
C LYS A 152 -7.41 -3.92 -8.98
N GLU A 153 -8.45 -4.35 -8.27
CA GLU A 153 -9.62 -3.51 -7.99
C GLU A 153 -9.25 -2.24 -7.20
N TYR A 154 -8.59 -2.38 -6.05
CA TYR A 154 -8.37 -1.27 -5.13
C TYR A 154 -7.14 -0.41 -5.44
N VAL A 155 -6.16 -0.96 -6.16
CA VAL A 155 -4.90 -0.24 -6.46
C VAL A 155 -4.91 0.33 -7.89
N VAL A 156 -5.59 -0.32 -8.84
CA VAL A 156 -5.52 0.02 -10.27
C VAL A 156 -6.85 0.52 -10.83
N ASP A 157 -7.97 -0.09 -10.45
CA ASP A 157 -9.27 0.22 -11.07
C ASP A 157 -10.02 1.36 -10.36
N LYS A 158 -10.01 1.39 -9.02
CA LYS A 158 -10.71 2.41 -8.22
C LYS A 158 -9.87 3.67 -8.00
N TRP A 159 -10.54 4.82 -7.88
CA TRP A 159 -9.86 6.08 -7.58
C TRP A 159 -9.38 6.09 -6.13
N ALA A 160 -8.18 6.62 -5.93
CA ALA A 160 -7.60 6.81 -4.62
C ALA A 160 -8.08 8.14 -4.00
N ALA A 161 -8.20 8.14 -2.68
CA ALA A 161 -8.55 9.33 -1.93
C ALA A 161 -7.55 10.46 -2.16
N GLY A 162 -8.05 11.64 -2.55
CA GLY A 162 -7.19 12.78 -2.93
C GLY A 162 -6.43 12.61 -4.25
N GLY A 163 -6.73 11.57 -5.03
CA GLY A 163 -6.07 11.24 -6.29
C GLY A 163 -6.65 11.91 -7.53
N PHE A 164 -7.65 12.79 -7.39
CA PHE A 164 -8.32 13.52 -8.48
C PHE A 164 -8.58 12.65 -9.73
N PHE A 165 -9.43 11.63 -9.58
CA PHE A 165 -9.81 10.70 -10.65
C PHE A 165 -8.72 9.70 -11.08
N GLN A 166 -7.65 9.54 -10.29
CA GLN A 166 -6.59 8.56 -10.53
C GLN A 166 -6.59 7.47 -9.45
N SER A 167 -6.22 6.25 -9.84
CA SER A 167 -5.97 5.17 -8.89
C SER A 167 -4.60 5.33 -8.23
N ALA A 168 -4.38 4.61 -7.12
CA ALA A 168 -3.12 4.67 -6.40
C ALA A 168 -1.91 4.31 -7.28
N ALA A 169 -2.07 3.39 -8.24
CA ALA A 169 -1.03 2.99 -9.18
C ALA A 169 -0.56 4.11 -10.15
N TYR A 170 -1.37 5.15 -10.34
CA TYR A 170 -1.08 6.25 -11.27
C TYR A 170 -0.69 7.55 -10.58
N LEU A 171 -0.68 7.59 -9.24
CA LEU A 171 -0.25 8.77 -8.47
C LEU A 171 1.28 8.97 -8.49
N GLY A 172 2.04 7.89 -8.66
CA GLY A 172 3.50 7.93 -8.77
C GLY A 172 3.98 8.24 -10.19
N ASN A 173 5.20 8.77 -10.29
CA ASN A 173 5.87 8.98 -11.58
C ASN A 173 7.24 8.27 -11.61
N PRO A 174 7.43 7.22 -12.42
CA PRO A 174 6.46 6.64 -13.35
C PRO A 174 5.29 5.93 -12.64
N PRO A 175 4.13 5.72 -13.30
CA PRO A 175 3.04 4.90 -12.75
C PRO A 175 3.51 3.48 -12.43
N HIS A 176 3.23 3.01 -11.21
CA HIS A 176 3.68 1.72 -10.69
C HIS A 176 2.77 1.25 -9.54
N ILE A 177 2.81 -0.04 -9.21
CA ILE A 177 2.13 -0.55 -8.01
C ILE A 177 2.81 0.03 -6.75
N PRO A 178 2.11 0.81 -5.90
CA PRO A 178 2.67 1.38 -4.68
C PRO A 178 2.91 0.31 -3.62
N THR A 179 3.45 0.70 -2.46
CA THR A 179 3.49 -0.21 -1.30
C THR A 179 2.07 -0.56 -0.86
N VAL A 180 1.84 -1.86 -0.69
CA VAL A 180 0.57 -2.43 -0.23
C VAL A 180 0.87 -3.45 0.86
N VAL A 181 0.16 -3.35 1.98
CA VAL A 181 0.14 -4.40 3.01
C VAL A 181 -1.26 -4.99 3.05
N ILE A 182 -1.37 -6.31 2.90
CA ILE A 182 -2.63 -7.04 3.00
C ILE A 182 -2.60 -7.89 4.26
N ILE A 183 -3.67 -7.85 5.04
CA ILE A 183 -3.86 -8.69 6.22
C ILE A 183 -5.11 -9.51 5.98
N SER A 184 -4.96 -10.82 5.87
CA SER A 184 -6.08 -11.74 5.68
C SER A 184 -6.13 -12.74 6.82
N GLY A 185 -7.24 -12.77 7.55
CA GLY A 185 -7.43 -13.67 8.68
C GLY A 185 -8.90 -13.87 9.03
N PRO A 186 -9.23 -14.43 10.21
CA PRO A 186 -10.60 -14.71 10.63
C PRO A 186 -11.53 -13.49 10.64
N LYS A 187 -10.99 -12.27 10.76
CA LYS A 187 -11.75 -11.01 10.75
C LYS A 187 -12.11 -10.52 9.32
N GLY A 188 -11.59 -11.20 8.30
CA GLY A 188 -11.70 -10.83 6.89
C GLY A 188 -10.35 -10.41 6.30
N THR A 189 -10.40 -9.72 5.17
CA THR A 189 -9.23 -9.19 4.48
C THR A 189 -9.22 -7.67 4.50
N TYR A 190 -8.08 -7.12 4.90
CA TYR A 190 -7.80 -5.70 5.00
C TYR A 190 -6.61 -5.34 4.13
N MET A 191 -6.58 -4.10 3.64
CA MET A 191 -5.53 -3.57 2.80
C MET A 191 -5.10 -2.21 3.31
N LEU A 192 -3.80 -1.96 3.30
CA LEU A 192 -3.17 -0.66 3.43
C LEU A 192 -2.54 -0.35 2.09
N ILE A 193 -2.80 0.83 1.54
CA ILE A 193 -2.11 1.37 0.36
C ILE A 193 -1.36 2.62 0.80
N GLY A 194 -0.04 2.63 0.66
CA GLY A 194 0.82 3.69 1.19
C GLY A 194 1.65 3.22 2.37
N HIS A 195 1.54 3.91 3.51
CA HIS A 195 2.38 3.67 4.70
C HIS A 195 1.58 3.60 6.01
N PHE A 196 2.07 2.89 7.02
CA PHE A 196 1.52 2.91 8.38
C PHE A 196 1.79 4.23 9.10
N TYR A 197 2.92 4.87 8.79
CA TYR A 197 3.32 6.16 9.31
C TYR A 197 4.17 6.91 8.30
N ASN A 198 4.22 8.24 8.40
CA ASN A 198 4.90 9.05 7.40
C ASN A 198 6.44 8.79 7.43
N PRO A 199 7.09 8.45 6.28
CA PRO A 199 8.53 8.17 6.23
C PRO A 199 9.42 9.32 6.67
N SER A 200 8.94 10.57 6.62
CA SER A 200 9.68 11.73 7.13
C SER A 200 10.03 11.61 8.62
N LEU A 201 9.28 10.82 9.39
CA LEU A 201 9.58 10.52 10.79
C LEU A 201 10.87 9.71 10.96
N LEU A 202 11.37 9.07 9.90
CA LEU A 202 12.66 8.37 9.90
C LEU A 202 13.84 9.28 9.47
N LYS A 203 13.59 10.55 9.17
CA LYS A 203 14.66 11.48 8.76
C LYS A 203 15.69 11.62 9.88
N GLY A 204 16.96 11.41 9.54
CA GLY A 204 18.09 11.51 10.48
C GLY A 204 18.39 10.21 11.24
N TYR A 205 17.53 9.20 11.17
CA TYR A 205 17.84 7.87 11.67
C TYR A 205 18.66 7.08 10.65
N ASN A 206 19.43 6.11 11.14
CA ASN A 206 20.10 5.10 10.31
C ASN A 206 19.63 3.70 10.69
N THR A 207 19.92 2.73 9.84
CA THR A 207 19.44 1.35 9.96
C THR A 207 20.00 0.66 11.20
N THR A 208 21.26 0.91 11.57
CA THR A 208 21.88 0.40 12.81
C THR A 208 21.13 0.89 14.05
N TYR A 209 20.80 2.18 14.12
CA TYR A 209 20.04 2.73 15.23
C TYR A 209 18.64 2.09 15.29
N LEU A 210 17.94 2.01 14.15
CA LEU A 210 16.58 1.46 14.09
C LEU A 210 16.53 -0.02 14.45
N LEU A 211 17.53 -0.81 14.09
CA LEU A 211 17.62 -2.22 14.51
C LEU A 211 17.63 -2.38 16.03
N HIS A 212 18.26 -1.46 16.76
CA HIS A 212 18.37 -1.52 18.21
C HIS A 212 17.25 -0.77 18.94
N ASN A 213 16.62 0.21 18.30
CA ASN A 213 15.75 1.17 18.99
C ASN A 213 14.34 1.31 18.39
N SER A 214 14.03 0.70 17.24
CA SER A 214 12.71 0.85 16.59
C SER A 214 11.55 0.46 17.51
N LYS A 215 11.73 -0.54 18.38
CA LYS A 215 10.74 -1.00 19.38
C LYS A 215 10.41 0.06 20.44
N ASN A 216 11.19 1.13 20.53
CA ASN A 216 11.00 2.22 21.48
C ASN A 216 10.48 3.50 20.81
N LEU A 217 10.29 3.51 19.48
CA LEU A 217 9.84 4.70 18.76
C LEU A 217 8.31 4.78 18.77
N PRO A 218 7.70 5.86 19.30
CA PRO A 218 6.25 5.92 19.51
C PRO A 218 5.40 5.71 18.25
N PHE A 219 5.84 6.22 17.11
CA PHE A 219 5.12 6.06 15.85
C PHE A 219 5.14 4.62 15.34
N ILE A 220 6.24 3.88 15.55
CA ILE A 220 6.32 2.45 15.21
C ILE A 220 5.42 1.64 16.14
N ILE A 221 5.50 1.89 17.46
CA ILE A 221 4.66 1.22 18.46
C ILE A 221 3.17 1.45 18.18
N SER A 222 2.79 2.67 17.79
CA SER A 222 1.40 2.99 17.44
C SER A 222 0.93 2.20 16.23
N SER A 223 1.76 2.11 15.18
CA SER A 223 1.45 1.32 13.98
C SER A 223 1.41 -0.19 14.25
N GLU A 224 2.25 -0.71 15.15
CA GLU A 224 2.18 -2.11 15.60
C GLU A 224 0.87 -2.41 16.33
N LYS A 225 0.40 -1.48 17.17
CA LYS A 225 -0.90 -1.61 17.85
C LYS A 225 -2.06 -1.58 16.85
N GLU A 226 -2.02 -0.67 15.88
CA GLU A 226 -3.01 -0.65 14.78
C GLU A 226 -3.02 -2.00 14.06
N LEU A 227 -1.86 -2.52 13.64
CA LEU A 227 -1.73 -3.82 12.98
C LEU A 227 -2.34 -4.95 13.81
N GLN A 228 -2.13 -4.95 15.12
CA GLN A 228 -2.64 -5.97 16.05
C GLN A 228 -4.18 -6.03 16.10
N GLU A 229 -4.89 -4.94 15.79
CA GLU A 229 -6.37 -4.91 15.79
C GLU A 229 -6.97 -5.81 14.70
N TYR A 230 -6.23 -6.05 13.61
CA TYR A 230 -6.69 -6.76 12.41
C TYR A 230 -6.31 -8.24 12.37
N ILE A 231 -5.58 -8.71 13.37
CA ILE A 231 -5.08 -10.08 13.50
C ILE A 231 -5.99 -10.88 14.42
#